data_AF-A0A9D4MRP7-F1
#
_entry.id   AF-A0A9D4MRP7-F1
#
_cell.length_a   1.000
_cell.length_b   1.000
_cell.length_c   1.000
_cell.angle_alpha   90.00
_cell.angle_beta   90.00
_cell.angle_gamma   90.00
#
_symmetry.space_group_name_H-M   'P 1'
#
loop_
_entity.id
_entity.type
_entity.pdbx_description
1 polymer ?
#
loop_
_entity_poly.entity_id
_entity_poly.type
_entity_poly.pdbx_seq_one_letter_code
_entity_poly.pdbx_strand_id
1 'polypeptide(L)'
;MFLQVTGTAFVAFQSRTTLPSLQAQVGTITSNARSVIHVLQNVDLYWATRVGILQSLNIKANIYVAQGGKIDLPKTVIISKGWWLDVCGTVTSNTQTLTMRDGGELRMSPPASTLEINTVIVDYQGNMGSSKYCTNTTTKVSLSLTYLNSTSDFTLDTTKFTLAKGSTGAVTPTGSALNETYCAINGSLTLLRNQQCTLKAGTTYQFTTLTISPGAKILVEGNASSSLTTTISAADINIMFGGKITGIGAGFVSNGPGSPSASGQGATHAGSGVGNTKSVYGSVSSPITYGSNGFGATTSSGRGGGQIKLSATNTITVDGTIDMSADAAGSGSGGSIWLTAATITGDGFLYANGSGGGAGGRIATVASGSLSFTGISQAPGSKASNGDIGGSGTIQLLLCCYAPPKFLGGAYSRRFVCPSVLSCVRPCTIFVRAISQQLMNGIQ
;
A
#
# COMPACT_ATOMS: atom_id res chain seq x y z
N MET A 1 -7.76 -23.79 22.70
CA MET A 1 -8.83 -23.32 21.82
C MET A 1 -8.20 -22.23 20.95
N PHE A 2 -8.12 -22.45 19.65
CA PHE A 2 -7.62 -21.46 18.69
C PHE A 2 -8.83 -20.86 17.99
N LEU A 3 -8.98 -19.54 18.07
CA LEU A 3 -10.01 -18.82 17.31
C LEU A 3 -9.35 -18.34 16.02
N GLN A 4 -9.50 -19.11 14.94
CA GLN A 4 -9.08 -18.69 13.61
C GLN A 4 -10.30 -18.16 12.87
N VAL A 5 -10.22 -16.92 12.40
CA VAL A 5 -11.32 -16.26 11.69
C VAL A 5 -10.85 -15.91 10.29
N THR A 6 -11.45 -16.54 9.28
CA THR A 6 -11.12 -16.33 7.86
C THR A 6 -12.21 -15.50 7.18
N GLY A 7 -11.80 -14.48 6.41
CA GLY A 7 -12.74 -13.55 5.76
C GLY A 7 -13.11 -12.36 6.64
N THR A 8 -13.98 -11.47 6.15
CA THR A 8 -14.47 -10.33 6.95
C THR A 8 -15.35 -10.87 8.07
N ALA A 9 -15.00 -10.57 9.32
CA ALA A 9 -15.76 -11.06 10.45
C ALA A 9 -15.82 -10.06 11.60
N PHE A 10 -16.91 -10.18 12.36
CA PHE A 10 -17.13 -9.45 13.60
C PHE A 10 -17.08 -10.45 14.74
N VAL A 11 -16.06 -10.33 15.60
CA VAL A 11 -15.94 -11.14 16.80
C VAL A 11 -16.35 -10.27 17.97
N ALA A 12 -17.47 -10.60 18.61
CA ALA A 12 -17.94 -9.90 19.78
C ALA A 12 -17.85 -10.80 21.02
N PHE A 13 -17.30 -10.25 22.09
CA PHE A 13 -17.39 -10.84 23.42
C PHE A 13 -18.55 -10.16 24.13
N GLN A 14 -19.52 -10.93 24.63
CA GLN A 14 -20.73 -10.39 25.27
C GLN A 14 -20.99 -11.07 26.61
N SER A 15 -21.08 -10.28 27.68
CA SER A 15 -21.63 -10.76 28.95
C SER A 15 -23.15 -10.93 28.83
N ARG A 16 -23.69 -12.03 29.36
CA ARG A 16 -25.15 -12.27 29.42
C ARG A 16 -25.79 -11.73 30.71
N THR A 17 -25.01 -11.16 31.61
CA THR A 17 -25.46 -10.71 32.95
C THR A 17 -24.98 -9.29 33.26
N THR A 18 -25.66 -8.61 34.18
CA THR A 18 -25.30 -7.28 34.71
C THR A 18 -24.22 -7.30 35.80
N LEU A 19 -23.77 -8.49 36.21
CA LEU A 19 -22.71 -8.75 37.20
C LEU A 19 -21.30 -8.72 36.54
N PRO A 20 -20.21 -8.50 37.31
CA PRO A 20 -18.97 -7.97 36.75
C PRO A 20 -18.21 -8.99 35.87
N SER A 21 -17.70 -8.41 34.79
CA SER A 21 -16.79 -8.87 33.73
C SER A 21 -16.82 -10.32 33.26
N LEU A 22 -17.30 -10.51 32.03
CA LEU A 22 -16.81 -11.61 31.20
C LEU A 22 -15.32 -11.37 30.94
N GLN A 23 -14.47 -12.26 31.46
CA GLN A 23 -13.04 -12.24 31.19
C GLN A 23 -12.74 -13.11 29.97
N ALA A 24 -12.21 -12.49 28.92
CA ALA A 24 -11.80 -13.20 27.71
C ALA A 24 -10.28 -13.12 27.56
N GLN A 25 -9.62 -14.27 27.44
CA GLN A 25 -8.18 -14.32 27.16
C GLN A 25 -7.94 -14.67 25.68
N VAL A 26 -7.16 -13.85 24.98
CA VAL A 26 -6.81 -14.10 23.58
C VAL A 26 -5.29 -14.11 23.40
N GLY A 27 -4.81 -15.16 22.71
CA GLY A 27 -3.39 -15.32 22.36
C GLY A 27 -3.06 -14.62 21.05
N THR A 28 -2.92 -15.39 19.97
CA THR A 28 -2.57 -14.86 18.65
C THR A 28 -3.84 -14.64 17.84
N ILE A 29 -3.99 -13.44 17.27
CA ILE A 29 -5.08 -13.12 16.34
C ILE A 29 -4.46 -12.81 14.99
N THR A 30 -4.94 -13.50 13.96
CA THR A 30 -4.65 -13.18 12.57
C THR A 30 -5.98 -12.87 11.89
N SER A 31 -6.10 -11.67 11.34
CA SER A 31 -7.32 -11.20 10.69
C SER A 31 -6.98 -10.38 9.43
N ASN A 32 -8.00 -9.85 8.76
CA ASN A 32 -7.82 -8.86 7.69
C ASN A 32 -8.25 -7.46 8.16
N ALA A 33 -7.86 -6.43 7.42
CA ALA A 33 -8.16 -5.02 7.72
C ALA A 33 -9.65 -4.64 7.78
N ARG A 34 -10.57 -5.55 7.42
CA ARG A 34 -12.03 -5.35 7.55
C ARG A 34 -12.63 -6.04 8.76
N SER A 35 -11.88 -6.91 9.42
CA SER A 35 -12.34 -7.64 10.59
C SER A 35 -12.23 -6.76 11.82
N VAL A 36 -13.22 -6.86 12.72
CA VAL A 36 -13.27 -6.05 13.94
C VAL A 36 -13.53 -6.95 15.14
N ILE A 37 -12.73 -6.74 16.18
CA ILE A 37 -12.95 -7.31 17.52
C ILE A 37 -13.73 -6.29 18.33
N HIS A 38 -14.92 -6.68 18.78
CA HIS A 38 -15.81 -5.86 19.59
C HIS A 38 -15.71 -6.31 21.06
N VAL A 39 -15.17 -5.45 21.91
CA VAL A 39 -15.23 -5.58 23.37
C VAL A 39 -16.46 -4.83 23.85
N LEU A 40 -17.51 -5.56 24.22
CA LEU A 40 -18.77 -4.95 24.64
C LEU A 40 -18.73 -4.48 26.10
N GLN A 41 -19.80 -3.82 26.52
CA GLN A 41 -19.97 -3.36 27.89
C GLN A 41 -19.85 -4.52 28.89
N ASN A 42 -19.21 -4.28 30.03
CA ASN A 42 -18.98 -5.27 31.10
C ASN A 42 -18.19 -6.49 30.62
N VAL A 43 -17.25 -6.28 29.69
CA VAL A 43 -16.29 -7.30 29.24
C VAL A 43 -14.89 -6.79 29.50
N ASP A 44 -14.08 -7.65 30.11
CA ASP A 44 -12.65 -7.42 30.29
C ASP A 44 -11.91 -8.35 29.32
N LEU A 45 -11.35 -7.78 28.24
CA LEU A 45 -10.57 -8.52 27.26
C LEU A 45 -9.08 -8.46 27.62
N TYR A 46 -8.48 -9.60 27.91
CA TYR A 46 -7.06 -9.75 28.24
C TYR A 46 -6.30 -10.36 27.06
N TRP A 47 -5.28 -9.66 26.58
CA TRP A 47 -4.42 -10.18 25.53
C TRP A 47 -3.20 -10.88 26.14
N ALA A 48 -3.30 -12.19 26.33
CA ALA A 48 -2.26 -13.01 26.94
C ALA A 48 -2.20 -14.41 26.31
N THR A 49 -1.01 -15.00 26.28
CA THR A 49 -0.82 -16.38 25.80
C THR A 49 -0.86 -17.39 26.95
N ARG A 50 -1.04 -18.68 26.65
CA ARG A 50 -0.96 -19.77 27.66
C ARG A 50 0.38 -19.82 28.41
N VAL A 51 1.44 -19.21 27.88
CA VAL A 51 2.81 -19.29 28.41
C VAL A 51 3.20 -18.01 29.17
N GLY A 52 2.28 -17.03 29.28
CA GLY A 52 2.51 -15.78 30.02
C GLY A 52 1.99 -14.53 29.30
N ILE A 53 2.24 -13.39 29.94
CA ILE A 53 1.91 -12.05 29.41
C ILE A 53 2.91 -11.73 28.29
N LEU A 54 2.41 -11.48 27.08
CA LEU A 54 3.24 -10.98 25.98
C LEU A 54 3.85 -9.64 26.39
N GLN A 55 5.13 -9.42 26.10
CA GLN A 55 5.78 -8.14 26.39
C GLN A 55 5.47 -7.10 25.30
N SER A 56 5.33 -7.56 24.06
CA SER A 56 5.01 -6.71 22.91
C SER A 56 3.94 -7.33 22.02
N LEU A 57 3.11 -6.47 21.43
CA LEU A 57 2.06 -6.83 20.48
C LEU A 57 2.08 -5.90 19.29
N ASN A 58 2.19 -6.44 18.08
CA ASN A 58 1.83 -5.74 16.85
C ASN A 58 0.38 -6.11 16.52
N ILE A 59 -0.52 -5.15 16.60
CA ILE A 59 -1.94 -5.37 16.35
C ILE A 59 -2.13 -5.77 14.88
N LYS A 60 -2.78 -6.91 14.65
CA LYS A 60 -3.18 -7.44 13.33
C LYS A 60 -4.69 -7.65 13.22
N ALA A 61 -5.45 -6.79 13.91
CA ALA A 61 -6.91 -6.75 13.89
C ALA A 61 -7.40 -5.34 14.22
N ASN A 62 -8.54 -4.93 13.68
CA ASN A 62 -9.17 -3.73 14.22
C ASN A 62 -9.86 -4.06 15.53
N ILE A 63 -9.80 -3.14 16.48
CA ILE A 63 -10.34 -3.36 17.81
C ILE A 63 -11.23 -2.18 18.17
N TYR A 64 -12.48 -2.48 18.51
CA TYR A 64 -13.44 -1.55 19.08
C TYR A 64 -13.72 -1.90 20.54
N VAL A 65 -13.55 -0.94 21.44
CA VAL A 65 -13.86 -1.07 22.87
C VAL A 65 -15.06 -0.18 23.20
N ALA A 66 -16.21 -0.80 23.46
CA ALA A 66 -17.45 -0.12 23.79
C ALA A 66 -17.40 0.53 25.19
N GLN A 67 -18.35 1.44 25.45
CA GLN A 67 -18.53 2.04 26.77
C GLN A 67 -18.65 0.96 27.86
N GLY A 68 -17.89 1.10 28.95
CA GLY A 68 -17.86 0.14 30.05
C GLY A 68 -17.19 -1.21 29.71
N GLY A 69 -16.68 -1.38 28.49
CA GLY A 69 -15.73 -2.45 28.16
C GLY A 69 -14.32 -2.06 28.55
N LYS A 70 -13.50 -3.04 28.90
CA LYS A 70 -12.09 -2.85 29.25
C LYS A 70 -11.20 -3.73 28.38
N ILE A 71 -10.07 -3.18 27.94
CA ILE A 71 -9.06 -3.94 27.24
C ILE A 71 -7.72 -3.84 27.97
N ASP A 72 -7.13 -5.00 28.22
CA ASP A 72 -5.80 -5.18 28.77
C ASP A 72 -4.87 -5.71 27.68
N LEU A 73 -3.98 -4.83 27.23
CA LEU A 73 -3.00 -5.11 26.19
C LEU A 73 -1.61 -5.30 26.80
N PRO A 74 -0.68 -5.96 26.08
CA PRO A 74 0.71 -6.08 26.47
C PRO A 74 1.37 -4.75 26.80
N LYS A 75 2.47 -4.80 27.57
CA LYS A 75 3.20 -3.60 27.97
C LYS A 75 3.55 -2.69 26.81
N THR A 76 3.95 -3.26 25.67
CA THR A 76 4.24 -2.52 24.45
C THR A 76 3.28 -2.91 23.34
N VAL A 77 2.59 -1.93 22.76
CA VAL A 77 1.64 -2.13 21.67
C VAL A 77 2.05 -1.28 20.47
N ILE A 78 2.05 -1.90 19.29
CA ILE A 78 2.32 -1.24 18.02
C ILE A 78 1.08 -1.37 17.14
N ILE A 79 0.57 -0.22 16.70
CA ILE A 79 -0.48 -0.10 15.69
C ILE A 79 0.18 0.37 14.40
N SER A 80 0.09 -0.45 13.35
CA SER A 80 0.62 -0.14 12.01
C SER A 80 -0.52 0.11 11.02
N LYS A 81 -0.18 0.50 9.78
CA LYS A 81 -1.12 0.66 8.67
C LYS A 81 -2.18 -0.43 8.61
N GLY A 82 -3.42 -0.03 8.33
CA GLY A 82 -4.55 -0.94 8.13
C GLY A 82 -5.20 -1.41 9.43
N TRP A 83 -4.64 -1.03 10.58
CA TRP A 83 -5.15 -1.37 11.91
C TRP A 83 -5.47 -0.13 12.72
N TRP A 84 -6.55 -0.20 13.48
CA TRP A 84 -6.93 0.83 14.42
C TRP A 84 -7.40 0.24 15.74
N LEU A 85 -7.15 1.00 16.81
CA LEU A 85 -7.72 0.79 18.13
C LEU A 85 -8.69 1.95 18.40
N ASP A 86 -9.98 1.65 18.46
CA ASP A 86 -11.04 2.64 18.68
C ASP A 86 -11.70 2.40 20.06
N VAL A 87 -11.59 3.38 20.95
CA VAL A 87 -11.90 3.22 22.38
C VAL A 87 -12.96 4.22 22.83
N CYS A 88 -14.09 3.68 23.30
CA CYS A 88 -15.12 4.36 24.09
C CYS A 88 -15.18 3.87 25.53
N GLY A 89 -14.45 2.80 25.86
CA GLY A 89 -14.32 2.24 27.21
C GLY A 89 -12.99 2.60 27.85
N THR A 90 -12.31 1.60 28.41
CA THR A 90 -11.05 1.77 29.14
C THR A 90 -9.94 0.91 28.55
N VAL A 91 -8.78 1.51 28.33
CA VAL A 91 -7.50 0.79 28.17
C VAL A 91 -6.87 0.71 29.55
N THR A 92 -6.52 -0.50 30.01
CA THR A 92 -5.96 -0.66 31.36
C THR A 92 -4.51 -0.18 31.44
N SER A 93 -4.09 0.26 32.63
CA SER A 93 -2.75 0.79 32.93
C SER A 93 -1.59 -0.22 32.82
N ASN A 94 -1.89 -1.50 32.56
CA ASN A 94 -0.88 -2.52 32.22
C ASN A 94 -0.17 -2.21 30.90
N THR A 95 -0.84 -1.53 29.97
CA THR A 95 -0.22 -1.03 28.73
C THR A 95 0.67 0.15 29.10
N GLN A 96 1.97 0.06 28.83
CA GLN A 96 2.94 1.11 29.19
C GLN A 96 3.36 1.95 28.01
N THR A 97 3.44 1.36 26.83
CA THR A 97 3.86 2.03 25.60
C THR A 97 2.88 1.72 24.48
N LEU A 98 2.30 2.76 23.90
CA LEU A 98 1.49 2.67 22.69
C LEU A 98 2.18 3.40 21.56
N THR A 99 2.50 2.70 20.49
CA THR A 99 3.14 3.25 19.30
C THR A 99 2.18 3.19 18.13
N MET A 100 1.71 4.34 17.66
CA MET A 100 1.08 4.45 16.35
C MET A 100 2.17 4.78 15.35
N ARG A 101 2.42 3.87 14.41
CA ARG A 101 3.41 4.08 13.35
C ARG A 101 2.85 3.72 12.00
N ASP A 102 3.48 4.20 10.94
CA ASP A 102 3.18 3.76 9.58
C ASP A 102 1.69 3.92 9.23
N GLY A 103 1.05 5.03 9.62
CA GLY A 103 -0.39 5.23 9.37
C GLY A 103 -1.35 4.46 10.28
N GLY A 104 -0.85 3.77 11.31
CA GLY A 104 -1.70 3.17 12.35
C GLY A 104 -2.44 4.22 13.17
N GLU A 105 -3.64 3.89 13.67
CA GLU A 105 -4.51 4.87 14.33
C GLU A 105 -4.94 4.45 15.74
N LEU A 106 -4.82 5.37 16.69
CA LEU A 106 -5.55 5.33 17.95
C LEU A 106 -6.72 6.31 17.85
N ARG A 107 -7.94 5.83 18.09
CA ARG A 107 -9.14 6.68 18.10
C ARG A 107 -9.80 6.62 19.46
N MET A 108 -10.08 7.77 20.05
CA MET A 108 -10.74 7.84 21.36
C MET A 108 -11.71 9.00 21.40
N SER A 109 -12.86 8.81 22.04
CA SER A 109 -13.79 9.90 22.36
C SER A 109 -14.64 9.53 23.58
N PRO A 110 -15.20 10.51 24.31
CA PRO A 110 -16.08 10.20 25.43
C PRO A 110 -17.25 9.30 25.00
N PRO A 111 -17.61 8.28 25.80
CA PRO A 111 -17.34 8.12 27.23
C PRO A 111 -16.04 7.37 27.59
N ALA A 112 -15.05 7.32 26.69
CA ALA A 112 -13.73 6.78 27.01
C ALA A 112 -13.17 7.38 28.30
N SER A 113 -12.60 6.53 29.15
CA SER A 113 -11.91 6.97 30.35
C SER A 113 -10.60 7.68 29.99
N THR A 114 -10.01 8.37 30.97
CA THR A 114 -8.64 8.88 30.86
C THR A 114 -7.70 7.77 30.39
N LEU A 115 -6.88 8.06 29.38
CA LEU A 115 -5.83 7.14 28.94
C LEU A 115 -4.64 7.25 29.90
N GLU A 116 -4.45 6.25 30.75
CA GLU A 116 -3.34 6.16 31.69
C GLU A 116 -2.26 5.22 31.15
N ILE A 117 -1.19 5.78 30.58
CA ILE A 117 -0.11 5.02 29.95
C ILE A 117 1.21 5.80 30.02
N ASN A 118 2.35 5.13 30.19
CA ASN A 118 3.61 5.83 30.40
C ASN A 118 4.06 6.61 29.15
N THR A 119 4.01 6.00 27.97
CA THR A 119 4.55 6.58 26.75
C THR A 119 3.62 6.34 25.56
N VAL A 120 3.32 7.42 24.84
CA VAL A 120 2.70 7.35 23.51
C VAL A 120 3.73 7.79 22.49
N ILE A 121 3.89 7.01 21.42
CA ILE A 121 4.77 7.32 20.30
C ILE A 121 3.91 7.45 19.05
N VAL A 122 3.99 8.60 18.39
CA VAL A 122 3.37 8.82 17.08
C VAL A 122 4.46 9.00 16.05
N ASP A 123 4.57 8.07 15.12
CA ASP A 123 5.65 8.00 14.16
C ASP A 123 5.10 7.86 12.74
N TYR A 124 5.68 8.60 11.79
CA TYR A 124 5.45 8.43 10.35
C TYR A 124 3.97 8.21 9.94
N GLN A 125 3.22 9.30 9.82
CA GLN A 125 1.76 9.31 9.57
C GLN A 125 0.90 8.53 10.57
N GLY A 126 1.46 7.98 11.65
CA GLY A 126 0.67 7.51 12.78
C GLY A 126 -0.26 8.62 13.28
N ASN A 127 -1.45 8.26 13.76
CA ASN A 127 -2.45 9.27 14.10
C ASN A 127 -3.21 8.97 15.40
N MET A 128 -3.66 10.05 16.03
CA MET A 128 -4.62 10.06 17.13
C MET A 128 -5.84 10.88 16.72
N GLY A 129 -7.04 10.33 16.84
CA GLY A 129 -8.25 11.01 16.38
C GLY A 129 -9.49 10.70 17.22
N SER A 130 -10.61 11.32 16.85
CA SER A 130 -11.90 10.99 17.41
C SER A 130 -12.34 9.58 17.01
N SER A 131 -13.02 8.91 17.93
CA SER A 131 -13.69 7.64 17.67
C SER A 131 -14.74 7.78 16.57
N LYS A 132 -14.91 6.72 15.76
CA LYS A 132 -16.04 6.60 14.82
C LYS A 132 -17.27 5.95 15.45
N TYR A 133 -17.15 5.42 16.66
CA TYR A 133 -18.17 4.61 17.32
C TYR A 133 -18.69 5.20 18.63
N CYS A 134 -17.98 6.14 19.26
CA CYS A 134 -18.44 6.75 20.50
C CYS A 134 -19.56 7.75 20.28
N THR A 135 -20.38 7.93 21.32
CA THR A 135 -21.57 8.79 21.29
C THR A 135 -21.26 10.28 21.32
N ASN A 136 -20.11 10.69 21.87
CA ASN A 136 -19.69 12.09 21.94
C ASN A 136 -18.27 12.26 21.42
N THR A 137 -18.13 12.83 20.22
CA THR A 137 -16.83 13.09 19.58
C THR A 137 -16.37 14.54 19.69
N THR A 138 -17.14 15.39 20.36
CA THR A 138 -16.87 16.84 20.48
C THR A 138 -16.16 17.20 21.77
N THR A 139 -16.34 16.39 22.82
CA THR A 139 -15.67 16.56 24.11
C THR A 139 -14.29 15.90 24.13
N LYS A 140 -13.41 16.44 24.98
CA LYS A 140 -12.01 16.03 25.03
C LYS A 140 -11.82 14.75 25.84
N VAL A 141 -10.92 13.88 25.40
CA VAL A 141 -10.38 12.77 26.20
C VAL A 141 -9.13 13.23 26.92
N SER A 142 -9.03 12.94 28.22
CA SER A 142 -7.84 13.23 29.02
C SER A 142 -6.76 12.17 28.80
N LEU A 143 -5.52 12.62 28.59
CA LEU A 143 -4.32 11.80 28.48
C LEU A 143 -3.47 12.02 29.73
N SER A 144 -3.22 10.96 30.51
CA SER A 144 -2.34 10.99 31.68
C SER A 144 -1.10 10.17 31.39
N LEU A 145 -0.05 10.84 30.91
CA LEU A 145 1.14 10.23 30.33
C LEU A 145 2.41 10.68 31.05
N THR A 146 3.54 9.99 30.81
CA THR A 146 4.87 10.55 31.10
C THR A 146 5.40 11.31 29.88
N TYR A 147 5.38 10.65 28.71
CA TYR A 147 5.88 11.22 27.45
C TYR A 147 4.90 10.97 26.30
N LEU A 148 4.65 12.00 25.50
CA LEU A 148 4.08 11.88 24.16
C LEU A 148 5.16 12.28 23.16
N ASN A 149 5.76 11.29 22.50
CA ASN A 149 6.80 11.48 21.51
C ASN A 149 6.20 11.46 20.11
N SER A 150 6.35 12.54 19.37
CA SER A 150 5.84 12.61 17.99
C SER A 150 6.92 12.97 16.98
N THR A 151 6.76 12.49 15.75
CA THR A 151 7.48 13.01 14.60
C THR A 151 6.94 14.38 14.17
N SER A 152 7.70 15.10 13.34
CA SER A 152 7.39 16.47 12.90
C SER A 152 6.09 16.61 12.08
N ASP A 153 5.56 15.51 11.55
CA ASP A 153 4.33 15.44 10.76
C ASP A 153 3.07 15.18 11.60
N PHE A 154 3.19 15.05 12.93
CA PHE A 154 2.06 14.88 13.83
C PHE A 154 1.91 16.06 14.80
N THR A 155 0.68 16.55 14.88
CA THR A 155 0.24 17.54 15.87
C THR A 155 -0.93 16.96 16.63
N LEU A 156 -0.85 16.95 17.97
CA LEU A 156 -1.95 16.51 18.80
C LEU A 156 -3.14 17.46 18.64
N ASP A 157 -4.30 16.92 18.28
CA ASP A 157 -5.54 17.70 18.21
C ASP A 157 -6.02 18.06 19.63
N THR A 158 -5.67 19.26 20.08
CA THR A 158 -6.03 19.77 21.40
C THR A 158 -7.52 20.10 21.54
N THR A 159 -8.30 20.04 20.45
CA THR A 159 -9.76 20.14 20.50
C THR A 159 -10.41 18.81 20.88
N LYS A 160 -9.69 17.68 20.70
CA LYS A 160 -10.16 16.32 20.98
C LYS A 160 -9.45 15.66 22.15
N PHE A 161 -8.23 16.09 22.45
CA PHE A 161 -7.40 15.55 23.52
C PHE A 161 -6.92 16.65 24.45
N THR A 162 -6.84 16.34 25.74
CA THR A 162 -6.20 17.20 26.74
C THR A 162 -5.10 16.41 27.44
N LEU A 163 -3.90 16.98 27.54
CA LEU A 163 -2.85 16.39 28.35
C LEU A 163 -3.07 16.77 29.82
N ALA A 164 -3.52 15.81 30.64
CA ALA A 164 -3.74 15.98 32.07
C ALA A 164 -2.45 15.84 32.88
N LYS A 165 -1.50 15.03 32.40
CA LYS A 165 -0.15 14.84 32.96
C LYS A 165 0.83 14.46 31.84
N GLY A 166 2.08 14.86 31.98
CA GLY A 166 3.19 14.47 31.11
C GLY A 166 3.75 15.63 30.30
N SER A 167 4.73 15.33 29.47
CA SER A 167 5.31 16.28 28.51
C SER A 167 5.16 15.78 27.08
N THR A 168 5.04 16.72 26.14
CA THR A 168 5.16 16.44 24.72
C THR A 168 6.61 16.62 24.29
N GLY A 169 7.15 15.62 23.59
CA GLY A 169 8.46 15.66 22.98
C GLY A 169 8.32 15.56 21.47
N ALA A 170 8.82 16.55 20.73
CA ALA A 170 9.05 16.37 19.31
C ALA A 170 10.35 15.57 19.16
N VAL A 171 10.24 14.32 18.72
CA VAL A 171 11.39 13.56 18.26
C VAL A 171 11.57 13.91 16.80
N THR A 172 12.39 14.93 16.53
CA THR A 172 12.98 15.05 15.19
C THR A 172 13.80 13.78 15.00
N PRO A 173 13.54 12.94 13.98
CA PRO A 173 14.39 11.77 13.73
C PRO A 173 15.84 12.26 13.61
N THR A 174 16.65 12.02 14.63
CA THR A 174 18.05 12.40 14.68
C THR A 174 18.86 11.37 13.91
N GLY A 175 18.61 11.33 12.60
CA GLY A 175 19.64 11.03 11.63
C GLY A 175 19.84 12.30 10.85
N SER A 176 21.09 12.76 10.69
CA SER A 176 21.40 13.72 9.62
C SER A 176 20.65 13.26 8.37
N ALA A 177 19.96 14.16 7.67
CA ALA A 177 19.43 13.84 6.35
C ALA A 177 20.56 13.16 5.59
N LEU A 178 20.48 11.85 5.40
CA LEU A 178 21.45 11.14 4.59
C LEU A 178 21.06 11.52 3.17
N ASN A 179 21.55 12.71 2.79
CA ASN A 179 21.67 13.22 1.44
C ASN A 179 21.96 12.02 0.53
N GLU A 180 21.15 11.88 -0.53
CA GLU A 180 21.28 10.90 -1.62
C GLU A 180 22.20 9.73 -1.27
N THR A 181 21.63 8.69 -0.67
CA THR A 181 22.41 7.47 -0.43
C THR A 181 22.76 6.89 -1.78
N TYR A 182 24.06 6.80 -2.09
CA TYR A 182 24.57 6.13 -3.28
C TYR A 182 23.88 4.77 -3.35
N CYS A 183 23.11 4.52 -4.41
CA CYS A 183 22.44 3.25 -4.58
C CYS A 183 23.51 2.16 -4.56
N ALA A 184 23.43 1.23 -3.61
CA ALA A 184 24.20 0.01 -3.74
C ALA A 184 23.88 -0.58 -5.13
N ILE A 185 24.89 -0.95 -5.90
CA ILE A 185 24.71 -1.52 -7.24
C ILE A 185 24.66 -3.06 -7.20
N ASN A 186 24.85 -3.64 -6.02
CA ASN A 186 24.87 -5.07 -5.72
C ASN A 186 24.69 -5.30 -4.20
N GLY A 187 24.33 -6.53 -3.81
CA GLY A 187 24.11 -6.89 -2.41
C GLY A 187 22.71 -6.54 -1.89
N SER A 188 22.56 -6.31 -0.58
CA SER A 188 21.28 -5.89 0.00
C SER A 188 21.16 -4.37 0.03
N LEU A 189 20.05 -3.82 -0.49
CA LEU A 189 19.73 -2.40 -0.41
C LEU A 189 18.64 -2.17 0.64
N THR A 190 18.97 -1.43 1.69
CA THR A 190 18.00 -0.97 2.70
C THR A 190 18.00 0.55 2.70
N LEU A 191 16.93 1.15 2.21
CA LEU A 191 16.72 2.59 2.32
C LEU A 191 15.97 2.89 3.61
N LEU A 192 16.59 3.68 4.48
CA LEU A 192 16.04 4.18 5.72
C LEU A 192 15.24 5.47 5.49
N ARG A 193 14.50 5.89 6.51
CA ARG A 193 13.67 7.11 6.47
C ARG A 193 14.45 8.31 5.91
N ASN A 194 13.80 9.06 5.04
CA ASN A 194 14.33 10.25 4.35
C ASN A 194 15.51 9.98 3.39
N GLN A 195 15.90 8.72 3.17
CA GLN A 195 16.89 8.40 2.13
C GLN A 195 16.26 8.38 0.75
N GLN A 196 17.02 8.85 -0.25
CA GLN A 196 16.69 8.72 -1.66
C GLN A 196 17.80 7.95 -2.38
N CYS A 197 17.40 7.11 -3.34
CA CYS A 197 18.27 6.49 -4.33
C CYS A 197 17.71 6.71 -5.74
N THR A 198 18.57 6.97 -6.72
CA THR A 198 18.18 7.19 -8.13
C THR A 198 18.69 6.07 -9.03
N LEU A 199 17.78 5.41 -9.74
CA LEU A 199 18.08 4.34 -10.70
C LEU A 199 18.13 4.91 -12.12
N LYS A 200 19.22 4.62 -12.83
CA LYS A 200 19.41 5.00 -14.23
C LYS A 200 18.51 4.17 -15.14
N ALA A 201 17.99 4.82 -16.18
CA ALA A 201 17.14 4.18 -17.18
C ALA A 201 17.86 3.00 -17.85
N GLY A 202 17.11 1.93 -18.14
CA GLY A 202 17.64 0.81 -18.92
C GLY A 202 18.63 -0.10 -18.21
N THR A 203 18.81 0.08 -16.91
CA THR A 203 19.74 -0.71 -16.11
C THR A 203 19.00 -1.85 -15.40
N THR A 204 19.64 -3.01 -15.31
CA THR A 204 19.17 -4.12 -14.47
C THR A 204 19.94 -4.12 -13.15
N TYR A 205 19.23 -3.87 -12.05
CA TYR A 205 19.76 -3.84 -10.69
C TYR A 205 19.52 -5.18 -10.01
N GLN A 206 20.58 -5.83 -9.53
CA GLN A 206 20.51 -7.13 -8.88
C GLN A 206 20.85 -6.98 -7.40
N PHE A 207 19.85 -7.21 -6.55
CA PHE A 207 19.99 -7.21 -5.10
C PHE A 207 19.82 -8.61 -4.52
N THR A 208 20.34 -8.85 -3.33
CA THR A 208 19.91 -10.00 -2.51
C THR A 208 18.54 -9.72 -1.93
N THR A 209 18.39 -8.55 -1.29
CA THR A 209 17.12 -8.07 -0.73
C THR A 209 16.99 -6.57 -0.97
N LEU A 210 15.77 -6.09 -1.21
CA LEU A 210 15.46 -4.67 -1.30
C LEU A 210 14.42 -4.32 -0.23
N THR A 211 14.76 -3.39 0.67
CA THR A 211 13.84 -2.84 1.67
C THR A 211 13.76 -1.32 1.53
N ILE A 212 12.56 -0.80 1.33
CA ILE A 212 12.29 0.64 1.29
C ILE A 212 11.47 0.99 2.54
N SER A 213 12.11 1.66 3.49
CA SER A 213 11.51 2.05 4.76
C SER A 213 10.52 3.21 4.59
N PRO A 214 9.67 3.45 5.59
CA PRO A 214 8.78 4.60 5.62
C PRO A 214 9.52 5.93 5.39
N GLY A 215 9.11 6.70 4.38
CA GLY A 215 9.69 8.00 4.02
C GLY A 215 10.91 7.92 3.11
N ALA A 216 11.36 6.72 2.78
CA ALA A 216 12.41 6.50 1.81
C ALA A 216 11.85 6.46 0.38
N LYS A 217 12.66 6.86 -0.62
CA LYS A 217 12.25 6.86 -2.02
C LYS A 217 13.31 6.34 -2.98
N ILE A 218 12.87 5.58 -3.98
CA ILE A 218 13.62 5.29 -5.20
C ILE A 218 13.06 6.15 -6.33
N LEU A 219 13.91 6.96 -6.96
CA LEU A 219 13.60 7.67 -8.20
C LEU A 219 14.06 6.82 -9.37
N VAL A 220 13.16 6.48 -10.28
CA VAL A 220 13.49 5.78 -11.53
C VAL A 220 13.62 6.84 -12.62
N GLU A 221 14.83 7.00 -13.16
CA GLU A 221 15.04 7.87 -14.31
C GLU A 221 14.48 7.25 -15.58
N GLY A 222 13.95 8.13 -16.41
CA GLY A 222 13.49 7.83 -17.75
C GLY A 222 14.60 7.98 -18.76
N ASN A 223 14.45 7.31 -19.91
CA ASN A 223 15.16 7.72 -21.10
C ASN A 223 14.17 8.45 -22.01
N ALA A 224 14.33 9.76 -22.12
CA ALA A 224 13.44 10.66 -22.86
C ALA A 224 13.20 10.28 -24.33
N SER A 225 14.05 9.42 -24.91
CA SER A 225 14.05 9.07 -26.33
C SER A 225 14.12 7.56 -26.59
N SER A 226 14.07 6.69 -25.57
CA SER A 226 14.17 5.24 -25.78
C SER A 226 13.25 4.44 -24.85
N SER A 227 12.99 3.18 -25.22
CA SER A 227 12.20 2.23 -24.43
C SER A 227 13.05 1.27 -23.60
N LEU A 228 14.21 1.72 -23.11
CA LEU A 228 15.07 0.86 -22.29
C LEU A 228 14.38 0.52 -20.96
N THR A 229 14.33 -0.76 -20.63
CA THR A 229 13.61 -1.27 -19.46
C THR A 229 14.48 -1.21 -18.22
N THR A 230 14.06 -0.46 -17.20
CA THR A 230 14.65 -0.54 -15.87
C THR A 230 14.06 -1.74 -15.13
N THR A 231 14.93 -2.62 -14.64
CA THR A 231 14.56 -3.83 -13.90
C THR A 231 15.27 -3.87 -12.56
N ILE A 232 14.55 -4.20 -11.50
CA ILE A 232 15.11 -4.55 -10.20
C ILE A 232 14.82 -6.03 -9.97
N SER A 233 15.84 -6.85 -9.72
CA SER A 233 15.65 -8.21 -9.26
C SER A 233 16.24 -8.44 -7.88
N ALA A 234 15.53 -9.20 -7.04
CA ALA A 234 15.99 -9.59 -5.71
C ALA A 234 15.44 -10.96 -5.29
N ALA A 235 15.87 -11.49 -4.14
CA ALA A 235 15.15 -12.61 -3.54
C ALA A 235 13.82 -12.11 -2.94
N ASP A 236 13.90 -11.03 -2.16
CA ASP A 236 12.77 -10.40 -1.50
C ASP A 236 12.79 -8.87 -1.72
N ILE A 237 11.62 -8.32 -2.08
CA ILE A 237 11.39 -6.88 -2.24
C ILE A 237 10.29 -6.46 -1.27
N ASN A 238 10.63 -5.56 -0.34
CA ASN A 238 9.73 -5.05 0.67
C ASN A 238 9.61 -3.52 0.57
N ILE A 239 8.48 -3.05 0.04
CA ILE A 239 8.15 -1.63 -0.02
C ILE A 239 7.20 -1.35 1.13
N MET A 240 7.74 -0.88 2.26
CA MET A 240 6.96 -0.61 3.45
C MET A 240 6.04 0.59 3.25
N PHE A 241 5.04 0.72 4.11
CA PHE A 241 4.12 1.87 4.07
C PHE A 241 4.86 3.20 4.01
N GLY A 242 4.47 4.04 3.05
CA GLY A 242 5.08 5.32 2.74
C GLY A 242 6.51 5.28 2.18
N GLY A 243 7.11 4.10 2.05
CA GLY A 243 8.19 3.87 1.11
C GLY A 243 7.69 4.04 -0.33
N LYS A 244 8.50 4.66 -1.20
CA LYS A 244 8.08 4.99 -2.57
C LYS A 244 9.07 4.51 -3.63
N ILE A 245 8.57 3.95 -4.73
CA ILE A 245 9.29 3.88 -6.01
C ILE A 245 8.54 4.81 -6.97
N THR A 246 9.23 5.79 -7.55
CA THR A 246 8.59 6.84 -8.36
C THR A 246 9.33 7.06 -9.67
N GLY A 247 8.59 7.00 -10.77
CA GLY A 247 9.01 7.39 -12.11
C GLY A 247 7.98 8.34 -12.72
N ILE A 248 7.36 9.21 -11.91
CA ILE A 248 6.41 10.21 -12.40
C ILE A 248 7.09 11.09 -13.44
N GLY A 249 6.49 11.20 -14.63
CA GLY A 249 7.07 12.00 -15.72
C GLY A 249 8.41 11.46 -16.25
N ALA A 250 8.78 10.22 -15.91
CA ALA A 250 10.02 9.58 -16.36
C ALA A 250 9.85 8.81 -17.69
N GLY A 251 8.82 9.12 -18.47
CA GLY A 251 8.59 8.55 -19.79
C GLY A 251 9.16 9.39 -20.91
N PHE A 252 8.57 9.28 -22.10
CA PHE A 252 8.97 10.08 -23.25
C PHE A 252 8.77 11.58 -22.95
N VAL A 253 9.70 12.38 -23.43
CA VAL A 253 9.61 13.86 -23.45
C VAL A 253 9.23 14.34 -24.85
N SER A 254 9.65 13.62 -25.88
CA SER A 254 9.31 13.88 -27.27
C SER A 254 9.22 12.57 -28.03
N ASN A 255 8.51 12.59 -29.17
CA ASN A 255 8.42 11.47 -30.11
C ASN A 255 7.94 10.14 -29.48
N GLY A 256 7.20 10.19 -28.38
CA GLY A 256 6.57 8.99 -27.82
C GLY A 256 5.65 8.31 -28.83
N PRO A 257 5.52 6.98 -28.84
CA PRO A 257 4.68 6.27 -29.81
C PRO A 257 3.22 6.74 -29.84
N GLY A 258 2.70 7.21 -28.71
CA GLY A 258 1.36 7.77 -28.56
C GLY A 258 1.33 9.29 -28.43
N SER A 259 2.41 10.01 -28.77
CA SER A 259 2.44 11.47 -28.65
C SER A 259 1.38 12.13 -29.54
N PRO A 260 0.65 13.15 -29.08
CA PRO A 260 -0.32 13.86 -29.90
C PRO A 260 0.36 14.67 -31.01
N SER A 261 -0.36 14.92 -32.10
CA SER A 261 0.13 15.74 -33.23
C SER A 261 -0.29 17.20 -33.16
N ALA A 262 -1.28 17.53 -32.33
CA ALA A 262 -1.83 18.87 -32.22
C ALA A 262 -2.16 19.25 -30.77
N SER A 263 -2.29 20.56 -30.52
CA SER A 263 -2.79 21.10 -29.26
C SER A 263 -4.22 20.62 -28.97
N GLY A 264 -4.55 20.43 -27.70
CA GLY A 264 -5.86 19.92 -27.26
C GLY A 264 -6.01 18.40 -27.30
N GLN A 265 -5.00 17.67 -27.79
CA GLN A 265 -4.98 16.21 -27.79
C GLN A 265 -4.18 15.65 -26.61
N GLY A 266 -4.65 14.52 -26.06
CA GLY A 266 -3.96 13.75 -25.02
C GLY A 266 -3.03 12.68 -25.59
N ALA A 267 -1.98 12.33 -24.85
CA ALA A 267 -1.12 11.22 -25.24
C ALA A 267 -1.82 9.86 -25.07
N THR A 268 -1.55 8.93 -25.99
CA THR A 268 -2.04 7.54 -25.97
C THR A 268 -1.02 6.64 -25.26
N HIS A 269 -1.48 5.57 -24.60
CA HIS A 269 -0.63 4.43 -24.21
C HIS A 269 -1.45 3.14 -24.13
N ALA A 270 -2.04 2.84 -22.97
CA ALA A 270 -2.86 1.64 -22.78
C ALA A 270 -4.34 1.89 -23.06
N GLY A 271 -4.76 3.15 -22.95
CA GLY A 271 -6.00 3.68 -23.52
C GLY A 271 -5.73 4.75 -24.58
N SER A 272 -6.78 5.24 -25.22
CA SER A 272 -6.71 6.33 -26.19
C SER A 272 -6.62 7.69 -25.51
N GLY A 273 -5.67 8.54 -25.90
CA GLY A 273 -5.67 9.93 -25.46
C GLY A 273 -6.83 10.71 -26.08
N VAL A 274 -7.31 11.76 -25.41
CA VAL A 274 -8.39 12.63 -25.93
C VAL A 274 -8.01 13.14 -27.32
N GLY A 275 -8.88 12.92 -28.31
CA GLY A 275 -8.71 13.42 -29.68
C GLY A 275 -7.48 12.89 -30.45
N ASN A 276 -6.75 11.91 -29.90
CA ASN A 276 -5.55 11.35 -30.50
C ASN A 276 -5.89 10.09 -31.30
N THR A 277 -5.44 10.03 -32.56
CA THR A 277 -5.72 8.93 -33.48
C THR A 277 -4.67 7.83 -33.46
N LYS A 278 -3.57 8.01 -32.71
CA LYS A 278 -2.53 6.98 -32.58
C LYS A 278 -3.04 5.77 -31.80
N SER A 279 -2.58 4.59 -32.22
CA SER A 279 -2.93 3.31 -31.58
C SER A 279 -2.30 3.13 -30.20
N VAL A 280 -2.97 2.36 -29.35
CA VAL A 280 -2.41 1.88 -28.08
C VAL A 280 -1.18 0.98 -28.33
N TYR A 281 -0.20 0.98 -27.42
CA TYR A 281 1.05 0.23 -27.58
C TYR A 281 1.55 -0.41 -26.28
N GLY A 282 2.50 -1.33 -26.41
CA GLY A 282 3.02 -2.14 -25.30
C GLY A 282 2.18 -3.40 -25.02
N SER A 283 2.68 -4.26 -24.13
CA SER A 283 2.03 -5.53 -23.78
C SER A 283 1.25 -5.43 -22.48
N VAL A 284 0.06 -6.03 -22.43
CA VAL A 284 -0.76 -6.14 -21.21
C VAL A 284 -0.10 -7.10 -20.19
N SER A 285 0.47 -8.20 -20.66
CA SER A 285 1.03 -9.26 -19.81
C SER A 285 2.51 -9.08 -19.47
N SER A 286 3.20 -8.19 -20.18
CA SER A 286 4.63 -7.89 -19.97
C SER A 286 4.91 -6.42 -20.26
N PRO A 287 4.33 -5.49 -19.49
CA PRO A 287 4.44 -4.06 -19.76
C PRO A 287 5.84 -3.54 -19.43
N ILE A 288 6.58 -3.13 -20.47
CA ILE A 288 7.96 -2.60 -20.38
C ILE A 288 8.13 -1.26 -21.11
N THR A 289 7.04 -0.67 -21.58
CA THR A 289 7.06 0.56 -22.38
C THR A 289 6.79 1.77 -21.50
N TYR A 290 7.55 2.84 -21.69
CA TYR A 290 7.25 4.14 -21.10
C TYR A 290 5.94 4.73 -21.63
N GLY A 291 5.32 5.62 -20.85
CA GLY A 291 4.23 6.48 -21.29
C GLY A 291 4.71 7.55 -22.26
N SER A 292 3.81 8.05 -23.10
CA SER A 292 4.11 9.06 -24.12
C SER A 292 3.92 10.48 -23.61
N ASN A 293 4.72 11.38 -24.17
CA ASN A 293 4.60 12.81 -23.92
C ASN A 293 3.31 13.39 -24.52
N GLY A 294 2.76 14.43 -23.91
CA GLY A 294 1.71 15.25 -24.51
C GLY A 294 2.27 16.32 -25.46
N PHE A 295 1.38 17.16 -25.99
CA PHE A 295 1.73 18.15 -27.00
C PHE A 295 2.58 19.28 -26.39
N GLY A 296 3.72 19.60 -27.00
CA GLY A 296 4.62 20.65 -26.51
C GLY A 296 5.31 20.32 -25.18
N ALA A 297 5.40 19.04 -24.82
CA ALA A 297 6.09 18.59 -23.61
C ALA A 297 7.57 19.04 -23.59
N THR A 298 8.07 19.27 -22.38
CA THR A 298 9.44 19.69 -22.09
C THR A 298 10.06 18.77 -21.06
N THR A 299 11.32 19.01 -20.70
CA THR A 299 11.97 18.28 -19.60
C THR A 299 11.36 18.56 -18.23
N SER A 300 10.48 19.56 -18.10
CA SER A 300 9.83 19.95 -16.85
C SER A 300 8.31 19.76 -16.81
N SER A 301 7.66 19.43 -17.94
CA SER A 301 6.22 19.20 -17.99
C SER A 301 5.78 18.37 -19.21
N GLY A 302 4.59 17.77 -19.15
CA GLY A 302 3.99 17.05 -20.28
C GLY A 302 4.59 15.70 -20.59
N ARG A 303 5.46 15.20 -19.71
CA ARG A 303 6.16 13.93 -19.92
C ARG A 303 5.25 12.75 -19.61
N GLY A 304 5.43 11.67 -20.37
CA GLY A 304 4.76 10.41 -20.08
C GLY A 304 5.27 9.78 -18.79
N GLY A 305 4.56 8.77 -18.31
CA GLY A 305 4.96 8.04 -17.10
C GLY A 305 6.14 7.10 -17.32
N GLY A 306 6.88 6.85 -16.24
CA GLY A 306 8.04 5.98 -16.20
C GLY A 306 7.73 4.50 -16.48
N GLN A 307 8.75 3.67 -16.36
CA GLN A 307 8.60 2.22 -16.40
C GLN A 307 9.42 1.58 -15.30
N ILE A 308 8.88 0.53 -14.69
CA ILE A 308 9.64 -0.34 -13.79
C ILE A 308 9.21 -1.80 -13.92
N LYS A 309 10.18 -2.70 -13.90
CA LYS A 309 9.97 -4.13 -13.66
C LYS A 309 10.60 -4.52 -12.33
N LEU A 310 9.81 -5.11 -11.42
CA LEU A 310 10.29 -5.72 -10.18
C LEU A 310 10.17 -7.24 -10.30
N SER A 311 11.29 -7.94 -10.08
CA SER A 311 11.38 -9.39 -10.20
C SER A 311 11.96 -10.01 -8.93
N ALA A 312 11.10 -10.57 -8.07
CA ALA A 312 11.57 -11.30 -6.89
C ALA A 312 11.58 -12.82 -7.14
N THR A 313 12.53 -13.57 -6.60
CA THR A 313 12.42 -15.03 -6.61
C THR A 313 11.41 -15.53 -5.57
N ASN A 314 11.32 -14.85 -4.43
CA ASN A 314 10.48 -15.25 -3.31
C ASN A 314 9.27 -14.31 -3.22
N THR A 315 9.44 -13.12 -2.62
CA THR A 315 8.31 -12.27 -2.23
C THR A 315 8.46 -10.83 -2.73
N ILE A 316 7.37 -10.28 -3.25
CA ILE A 316 7.17 -8.83 -3.36
C ILE A 316 6.07 -8.44 -2.39
N THR A 317 6.39 -7.64 -1.38
CA THR A 317 5.44 -7.00 -0.47
C THR A 317 5.35 -5.52 -0.81
N VAL A 318 4.16 -5.05 -1.20
CA VAL A 318 3.92 -3.63 -1.50
C VAL A 318 2.88 -3.08 -0.52
N ASP A 319 3.35 -2.46 0.57
CA ASP A 319 2.52 -1.71 1.52
C ASP A 319 2.64 -0.18 1.29
N GLY A 320 3.72 0.25 0.64
CA GLY A 320 3.97 1.61 0.18
C GLY A 320 3.41 1.90 -1.22
N THR A 321 4.13 2.70 -2.01
CA THR A 321 3.65 3.18 -3.31
C THR A 321 4.66 2.93 -4.43
N ILE A 322 4.18 2.39 -5.56
CA ILE A 322 4.89 2.38 -6.83
C ILE A 322 4.12 3.29 -7.79
N ASP A 323 4.74 4.36 -8.26
CA ASP A 323 4.09 5.39 -9.08
C ASP A 323 4.86 5.67 -10.36
N MET A 324 4.28 5.26 -11.48
CA MET A 324 4.76 5.45 -12.85
C MET A 324 3.75 6.30 -13.65
N SER A 325 3.06 7.24 -12.99
CA SER A 325 2.10 8.13 -13.64
C SER A 325 2.77 9.17 -14.54
N ALA A 326 2.01 9.76 -15.45
CA ALA A 326 2.46 10.89 -16.24
C ALA A 326 2.78 12.10 -15.36
N ASP A 327 3.55 13.04 -15.92
CA ASP A 327 3.76 14.34 -15.29
C ASP A 327 2.41 15.05 -15.10
N ALA A 328 2.22 15.76 -13.99
CA ALA A 328 0.91 16.29 -13.60
C ALA A 328 0.35 17.31 -14.62
N ALA A 329 1.23 17.98 -15.35
CA ALA A 329 0.90 18.95 -16.40
C ALA A 329 1.19 18.37 -17.78
N GLY A 330 0.47 18.85 -18.81
CA GLY A 330 0.86 18.68 -20.22
C GLY A 330 0.42 17.37 -20.90
N SER A 331 -0.73 16.82 -20.51
CA SER A 331 -1.47 15.81 -21.29
C SER A 331 -0.73 14.49 -21.58
N GLY A 332 0.23 14.10 -20.72
CA GLY A 332 1.04 12.89 -20.87
C GLY A 332 0.26 11.61 -20.51
N SER A 333 0.68 10.46 -21.04
CA SER A 333 0.06 9.17 -20.73
C SER A 333 0.81 8.42 -19.62
N GLY A 334 0.07 7.60 -18.86
CA GLY A 334 0.63 6.78 -17.80
C GLY A 334 1.68 5.80 -18.31
N GLY A 335 2.54 5.32 -17.40
CA GLY A 335 3.67 4.45 -17.70
C GLY A 335 3.39 2.96 -17.52
N SER A 336 4.42 2.18 -17.18
CA SER A 336 4.32 0.73 -16.99
C SER A 336 4.85 0.25 -15.63
N ILE A 337 4.08 -0.58 -14.95
CA ILE A 337 4.50 -1.31 -13.74
C ILE A 337 4.37 -2.81 -14.00
N TRP A 338 5.46 -3.55 -13.83
CA TRP A 338 5.44 -5.02 -13.95
C TRP A 338 6.06 -5.69 -12.72
N LEU A 339 5.26 -6.47 -11.99
CA LEU A 339 5.69 -7.23 -10.82
C LEU A 339 5.69 -8.73 -11.13
N THR A 340 6.79 -9.42 -10.83
CA THR A 340 6.89 -10.88 -10.97
C THR A 340 7.52 -11.50 -9.72
N ALA A 341 6.85 -12.45 -9.06
CA ALA A 341 7.39 -13.16 -7.89
C ALA A 341 6.74 -14.52 -7.64
N ALA A 342 7.25 -15.30 -6.68
CA ALA A 342 6.51 -16.46 -6.18
C ALA A 342 5.29 -16.01 -5.35
N THR A 343 5.49 -15.05 -4.44
CA THR A 343 4.43 -14.45 -3.63
C THR A 343 4.36 -12.95 -3.88
N ILE A 344 3.17 -12.42 -4.19
CA ILE A 344 2.91 -10.98 -4.24
C ILE A 344 1.83 -10.65 -3.22
N THR A 345 2.15 -9.77 -2.28
CA THR A 345 1.27 -9.39 -1.17
C THR A 345 1.38 -7.91 -0.83
N GLY A 346 0.57 -7.45 0.13
CA GLY A 346 0.55 -6.08 0.63
C GLY A 346 -0.73 -5.32 0.28
N ASP A 347 -0.88 -4.15 0.87
CA ASP A 347 -2.08 -3.29 0.77
C ASP A 347 -1.78 -1.87 0.26
N GLY A 348 -0.64 -1.71 -0.41
CA GLY A 348 -0.13 -0.46 -0.95
C GLY A 348 -0.79 0.01 -2.24
N PHE A 349 -0.07 0.84 -2.99
CA PHE A 349 -0.59 1.54 -4.16
C PHE A 349 0.28 1.33 -5.39
N LEU A 350 -0.35 1.00 -6.51
CA LEU A 350 0.27 0.91 -7.83
C LEU A 350 -0.40 1.94 -8.75
N TYR A 351 0.34 2.94 -9.22
CA TYR A 351 -0.18 4.04 -10.03
C TYR A 351 0.49 4.13 -11.39
N ALA A 352 -0.32 4.19 -12.45
CA ALA A 352 0.13 4.42 -13.82
C ALA A 352 -0.87 5.36 -14.52
N ASN A 353 -1.12 6.52 -13.92
CA ASN A 353 -2.20 7.42 -14.32
C ASN A 353 -1.76 8.34 -15.47
N GLY A 354 -2.69 8.69 -16.37
CA GLY A 354 -2.48 9.79 -17.33
C GLY A 354 -2.67 11.16 -16.68
N SER A 355 -2.37 12.24 -17.42
CA SER A 355 -2.64 13.63 -17.01
C SER A 355 -3.32 14.41 -18.12
N GLY A 356 -4.13 15.42 -17.79
CA GLY A 356 -4.69 16.42 -18.72
C GLY A 356 -5.28 15.92 -20.06
N GLY A 357 -6.07 14.84 -20.08
CA GLY A 357 -6.58 14.22 -21.31
C GLY A 357 -5.75 13.05 -21.85
N GLY A 358 -4.56 12.84 -21.32
CA GLY A 358 -3.72 11.68 -21.58
C GLY A 358 -4.31 10.39 -21.02
N ALA A 359 -4.03 9.30 -21.69
CA ALA A 359 -4.53 7.97 -21.34
C ALA A 359 -3.81 7.34 -20.14
N GLY A 360 -4.45 6.34 -19.56
CA GLY A 360 -3.84 5.51 -18.52
C GLY A 360 -2.76 4.58 -19.07
N GLY A 361 -1.93 4.08 -18.15
CA GLY A 361 -0.80 3.19 -18.41
C GLY A 361 -1.09 1.71 -18.20
N ARG A 362 -0.05 0.89 -18.00
CA ARG A 362 -0.16 -0.56 -17.83
C ARG A 362 0.37 -1.03 -16.49
N ILE A 363 -0.38 -1.89 -15.82
CA ILE A 363 0.03 -2.56 -14.58
C ILE A 363 -0.16 -4.06 -14.78
N ALA A 364 0.90 -4.85 -14.55
CA ALA A 364 0.82 -6.30 -14.54
C ALA A 364 1.47 -6.87 -13.28
N THR A 365 0.77 -7.79 -12.61
CA THR A 365 1.32 -8.59 -11.51
C THR A 365 1.21 -10.06 -11.88
N VAL A 366 2.32 -10.79 -11.71
CA VAL A 366 2.42 -12.21 -12.06
C VAL A 366 3.04 -12.95 -10.88
N ALA A 367 2.22 -13.68 -10.14
CA ALA A 367 2.66 -14.55 -9.06
C ALA A 367 2.71 -16.01 -9.53
N SER A 368 3.72 -16.79 -9.15
CA SER A 368 3.77 -18.24 -9.44
C SER A 368 3.30 -19.14 -8.30
N GLY A 369 3.20 -18.61 -7.08
CA GLY A 369 2.77 -19.33 -5.88
C GLY A 369 1.51 -18.75 -5.24
N SER A 370 1.58 -17.51 -4.73
CA SER A 370 0.46 -16.85 -4.05
C SER A 370 0.31 -15.39 -4.47
N LEU A 371 -0.93 -14.96 -4.71
CA LEU A 371 -1.28 -13.58 -5.00
C LEU A 371 -2.33 -13.10 -3.98
N SER A 372 -1.88 -12.39 -2.96
CA SER A 372 -2.71 -11.88 -1.86
C SER A 372 -2.62 -10.35 -1.71
N PHE A 373 -2.23 -9.65 -2.76
CA PHE A 373 -2.22 -8.19 -2.78
C PHE A 373 -3.65 -7.64 -2.72
N THR A 374 -3.95 -6.86 -1.68
CA THR A 374 -5.26 -6.23 -1.43
C THR A 374 -5.25 -4.71 -1.60
N GLY A 375 -4.12 -4.16 -2.07
CA GLY A 375 -3.95 -2.73 -2.30
C GLY A 375 -4.71 -2.20 -3.50
N ILE A 376 -4.46 -0.94 -3.82
CA ILE A 376 -5.12 -0.24 -4.94
C ILE A 376 -4.19 -0.23 -6.15
N SER A 377 -4.70 -0.68 -7.29
CA SER A 377 -4.06 -0.50 -8.60
C SER A 377 -4.91 0.43 -9.45
N GLN A 378 -4.32 1.50 -9.95
CA GLN A 378 -4.99 2.49 -10.78
C GLN A 378 -4.15 2.84 -12.01
N ALA A 379 -4.81 2.83 -13.16
CA ALA A 379 -4.28 3.35 -14.40
C ALA A 379 -5.38 4.07 -15.21
N PRO A 380 -6.14 5.02 -14.63
CA PRO A 380 -7.09 5.82 -15.40
C PRO A 380 -6.37 6.77 -16.36
N GLY A 381 -7.06 7.14 -17.43
CA GLY A 381 -6.75 8.38 -18.13
C GLY A 381 -7.19 9.59 -17.30
N SER A 382 -6.93 10.79 -17.80
CA SER A 382 -7.23 12.03 -17.08
C SER A 382 -8.19 12.92 -17.86
N LYS A 383 -8.88 13.79 -17.13
CA LYS A 383 -9.79 14.78 -17.69
C LYS A 383 -8.99 15.92 -18.34
N ALA A 384 -9.32 16.25 -19.57
CA ALA A 384 -8.82 17.41 -20.31
C ALA A 384 -9.58 18.68 -19.90
N SER A 385 -9.03 19.84 -20.26
CA SER A 385 -9.65 21.15 -19.96
C SER A 385 -11.02 21.34 -20.61
N ASN A 386 -11.27 20.71 -21.76
CA ASN A 386 -12.54 20.74 -22.47
C ASN A 386 -13.60 19.78 -21.87
N GLY A 387 -13.25 19.01 -20.85
CA GLY A 387 -14.16 18.08 -20.17
C GLY A 387 -14.03 16.62 -20.59
N ASP A 388 -13.39 16.34 -21.74
CA ASP A 388 -13.18 14.98 -22.23
C ASP A 388 -12.21 14.20 -21.35
N ILE A 389 -12.30 12.88 -21.36
CA ILE A 389 -11.49 12.02 -20.49
C ILE A 389 -10.69 11.05 -21.35
N GLY A 390 -9.38 10.98 -21.10
CA GLY A 390 -8.51 9.99 -21.73
C GLY A 390 -8.93 8.57 -21.36
N GLY A 391 -8.77 7.62 -22.28
CA GLY A 391 -9.09 6.23 -22.07
C GLY A 391 -8.31 5.62 -20.90
N SER A 392 -8.99 4.75 -20.15
CA SER A 392 -8.34 3.99 -19.08
C SER A 392 -7.31 3.00 -19.64
N GLY A 393 -6.29 2.74 -18.83
CA GLY A 393 -5.26 1.78 -19.12
C GLY A 393 -5.62 0.34 -18.73
N THR A 394 -4.62 -0.53 -18.66
CA THR A 394 -4.82 -1.96 -18.42
C THR A 394 -4.20 -2.41 -17.11
N ILE A 395 -4.94 -3.18 -16.33
CA ILE A 395 -4.47 -3.81 -15.10
C ILE A 395 -4.66 -5.33 -15.24
N GLN A 396 -3.58 -6.09 -15.13
CA GLN A 396 -3.58 -7.56 -15.14
C GLN A 396 -3.07 -8.11 -13.81
N LEU A 397 -3.86 -8.98 -13.19
CA LEU A 397 -3.48 -9.76 -12.03
C LEU A 397 -3.46 -11.23 -12.44
N LEU A 398 -2.30 -11.88 -12.43
CA LEU A 398 -2.13 -13.27 -12.85
C LEU A 398 -1.51 -14.10 -11.73
N LEU A 399 -2.21 -15.16 -11.33
CA LEU A 399 -1.65 -16.24 -10.54
C LEU A 399 -1.41 -17.43 -11.48
N CYS A 400 -0.15 -17.74 -11.73
CA CYS A 400 0.25 -18.91 -12.49
C CYS A 400 0.01 -20.16 -11.63
N CYS A 401 -1.12 -20.84 -11.85
CA CYS A 401 -1.35 -22.13 -11.22
C CYS A 401 -0.34 -23.15 -11.76
N TYR A 402 0.64 -23.54 -10.95
CA TYR A 402 1.45 -24.72 -11.20
C TYR A 402 0.57 -25.95 -10.99
N ALA A 403 -0.08 -26.43 -12.05
CA ALA A 403 -0.63 -27.78 -12.03
C ALA A 403 0.56 -28.75 -12.14
N PRO A 404 0.83 -29.61 -11.13
CA PRO A 404 1.82 -30.67 -11.33
C PRO A 404 1.40 -31.50 -12.54
N PRO A 405 2.34 -31.95 -13.39
CA PRO A 405 2.00 -32.78 -14.54
C PRO A 405 1.29 -34.04 -14.03
N LYS A 406 0.00 -34.16 -14.33
CA LYS A 406 -0.67 -35.46 -14.26
C LYS A 406 -0.03 -36.31 -15.35
N PHE A 407 0.80 -37.28 -14.95
CA PHE A 407 1.22 -38.36 -15.83
C PHE A 407 -0.03 -39.10 -16.29
N LEU A 408 -0.50 -38.79 -17.50
CA LEU A 408 -1.38 -39.68 -18.24
C LEU A 408 -0.47 -40.74 -18.86
N GLY A 409 -0.46 -41.93 -18.28
CA GLY A 409 0.13 -43.11 -18.91
C GLY A 409 -0.57 -43.37 -20.24
N GLY A 410 0.20 -43.43 -21.33
CA GLY A 410 -0.32 -43.81 -22.65
C GLY A 410 0.31 -43.02 -23.80
N ALA A 411 1.40 -43.57 -24.33
CA ALA A 411 2.09 -43.31 -25.59
C ALA A 411 1.55 -42.18 -26.50
N TYR A 412 2.35 -41.12 -26.72
CA TYR A 412 2.68 -40.58 -28.04
C TYR A 412 3.97 -39.73 -27.93
N SER A 413 4.99 -40.12 -28.69
CA SER A 413 6.26 -39.41 -28.81
C SER A 413 6.09 -38.19 -29.72
N ARG A 414 6.40 -36.99 -29.19
CA ARG A 414 6.98 -35.89 -29.98
C ARG A 414 8.00 -35.13 -29.12
N ARG A 415 9.24 -35.07 -29.62
CA ARG A 415 10.32 -34.23 -29.11
C ARG A 415 9.83 -32.79 -28.96
N PHE A 416 9.89 -32.24 -27.76
CA PHE A 416 9.88 -30.80 -27.53
C PHE A 416 11.28 -30.37 -27.13
N VAL A 417 11.91 -29.57 -27.99
CA VAL A 417 13.09 -28.79 -27.63
C VAL A 417 12.60 -27.60 -26.80
N CYS A 418 13.09 -27.46 -25.57
CA CYS A 418 12.90 -26.25 -24.77
C CYS A 418 13.82 -25.14 -25.32
N PRO A 419 13.30 -23.96 -25.69
CA PRO A 419 14.04 -22.73 -25.48
C PRO A 419 13.76 -22.25 -24.06
N SER A 420 14.83 -22.10 -23.29
CA SER A 420 14.85 -21.38 -22.01
C SER A 420 14.21 -20.00 -22.15
N VAL A 421 13.06 -19.76 -21.52
CA VAL A 421 12.66 -18.59 -20.67
C VAL A 421 11.23 -18.90 -20.18
N LEU A 422 10.93 -18.61 -18.90
CA LEU A 422 9.60 -18.71 -18.28
C LEU A 422 8.45 -18.37 -19.24
N SER A 423 7.67 -19.37 -19.64
CA SER A 423 6.36 -19.16 -20.25
C SER A 423 5.33 -20.00 -19.49
N CYS A 424 4.36 -19.31 -18.90
CA CYS A 424 3.25 -19.88 -18.15
C CYS A 424 2.25 -20.45 -19.17
N VAL A 425 2.32 -21.76 -19.43
CA VAL A 425 1.46 -22.44 -20.42
C VAL A 425 0.18 -22.92 -19.74
N ARG A 426 -0.81 -22.02 -19.61
CA ARG A 426 -2.27 -22.26 -19.71
C ARG A 426 -3.04 -21.03 -19.18
N PRO A 427 -4.19 -20.65 -19.79
CA PRO A 427 -4.95 -19.49 -19.35
C PRO A 427 -5.61 -19.79 -18.00
N CYS A 428 -5.07 -19.21 -16.93
CA CYS A 428 -5.84 -18.96 -15.72
C CYS A 428 -6.70 -17.71 -15.95
N THR A 429 -7.97 -17.80 -15.58
CA THR A 429 -9.03 -16.82 -15.78
C THR A 429 -8.55 -15.38 -15.61
N ILE A 430 -8.62 -14.59 -16.68
CA ILE A 430 -8.29 -13.17 -16.69
C ILE A 430 -9.42 -12.41 -15.99
N PHE A 431 -9.17 -11.85 -14.80
CA PHE A 431 -10.02 -10.80 -14.25
C PHE A 431 -9.54 -9.44 -14.76
N VAL A 432 -10.11 -8.97 -15.87
CA VAL A 432 -10.01 -7.55 -16.25
C VAL A 432 -11.08 -6.79 -15.48
N ARG A 433 -10.70 -6.03 -14.46
CA ARG A 433 -11.61 -5.12 -13.78
C ARG A 433 -11.49 -3.73 -14.42
N ALA A 434 -12.27 -3.48 -15.47
CA ALA A 434 -12.48 -2.12 -15.96
C ALA A 434 -13.38 -1.39 -14.96
N ILE A 435 -12.86 -0.38 -14.27
CA ILE A 435 -13.70 0.55 -13.50
C ILE A 435 -14.14 1.63 -14.49
N SER A 436 -15.31 1.44 -15.11
CA SER A 436 -15.98 2.50 -15.85
C SER A 436 -17.35 2.74 -15.21
N GLN A 437 -17.55 3.95 -14.68
CA GLN A 437 -18.85 4.49 -14.33
C GLN A 437 -19.58 4.80 -15.64
N GLN A 438 -20.41 3.88 -16.11
CA GLN A 438 -21.65 4.14 -16.86
C GLN A 438 -22.26 2.80 -17.25
N LEU A 439 -23.29 2.38 -16.51
CA LEU A 439 -24.32 1.44 -16.97
C LEU A 439 -25.45 1.42 -15.92
N MET A 440 -26.26 2.46 -15.94
CA MET A 440 -27.65 2.40 -15.51
C MET A 440 -28.46 2.72 -16.75
N ASN A 441 -28.96 1.68 -17.43
CA ASN A 441 -30.27 1.66 -18.06
C ASN A 441 -30.51 0.33 -18.79
N GLY A 442 -31.53 -0.39 -18.32
CA GLY A 442 -32.36 -1.30 -19.09
C GLY A 442 -31.78 -2.68 -19.37
N ILE A 443 -32.38 -3.70 -18.75
CA ILE A 443 -33.27 -4.66 -19.41
C ILE A 443 -33.91 -5.54 -18.31
N GLN A 444 -35.22 -5.77 -18.46
CA GLN A 444 -36.07 -6.62 -17.62
C GLN A 444 -35.64 -8.09 -17.61
#